data_AF-A0A2N6ARU7-F1
#
_entry.id   AF-A0A2N6ARU7-F1
#
_cell.length_a   1.000
_cell.length_b   1.000
_cell.length_c   1.000
_cell.angle_alpha   90.00
_cell.angle_beta   90.00
_cell.angle_gamma   90.00
#
_symmetry.space_group_name_H-M   'P 1'
#
loop_
_entity.id
_entity.type
_entity.pdbx_description
1 polymer ?
#
loop_
_entity_poly.entity_id
_entity_poly.type
_entity_poly.pdbx_seq_one_letter_code
_entity_poly.pdbx_strand_id
1 'polypeptide(L)'
;MPGINRTDAILKGGLTMKIHDYAMEREEAAKEYYEILSECAKSAGIRKIFAALAEEEQKHFELLRNAAKIEGMQKKTDLFENAEKLLVASVKNKDEFLCNSETLKAYEKAVEMEHESIRIYENAFAETDDPAEKNTFRFLADQEIRHKSLMENIIDFVTKPDRTVEHAEFARFETED
;
A
#
# COMPACT_ATOMS: atom_id res chain seq x y z
N MET A 1 -0.53 39.52 17.60
CA MET A 1 -0.52 38.07 17.31
C MET A 1 -1.75 37.78 16.47
N PRO A 2 -1.63 37.16 15.29
CA PRO A 2 -2.82 36.81 14.52
C PRO A 2 -3.54 35.69 15.27
N GLY A 3 -4.73 36.00 15.78
CA GLY A 3 -5.56 35.03 16.48
C GLY A 3 -6.06 33.99 15.49
N ILE A 4 -5.79 32.72 15.77
CA ILE A 4 -6.36 31.61 15.03
C ILE A 4 -7.88 31.75 15.13
N ASN A 5 -8.53 31.97 13.99
CA ASN A 5 -9.96 32.18 13.93
C ASN A 5 -10.67 30.89 14.35
N ARG A 6 -11.48 30.95 15.43
CA ARG A 6 -12.14 29.76 16.01
C ARG A 6 -13.03 29.03 15.01
N THR A 7 -13.62 29.74 14.03
CA THR A 7 -14.40 29.09 12.96
C THR A 7 -13.54 28.26 12.03
N ASP A 8 -12.33 28.72 11.72
CA ASP A 8 -11.42 28.02 10.79
C ASP A 8 -10.89 26.75 11.45
N ALA A 9 -10.63 26.79 12.76
CA ALA A 9 -10.24 25.61 13.55
C ALA A 9 -11.36 24.56 13.65
N ILE A 10 -12.62 24.99 13.82
CA ILE A 10 -13.78 24.08 13.88
C ILE A 10 -14.05 23.45 12.50
N LEU A 11 -13.97 24.24 11.42
CA LEU A 11 -14.13 23.75 10.06
C LEU A 11 -13.02 22.79 9.66
N LYS A 12 -11.76 23.10 9.99
CA LYS A 12 -10.62 22.19 9.79
C LYS A 12 -10.80 20.89 10.58
N GLY A 13 -11.15 20.95 11.86
CA GLY A 13 -11.38 19.73 12.67
C GLY A 13 -12.51 18.84 12.12
N GLY A 14 -13.57 19.44 11.57
CA GLY A 14 -14.65 18.70 10.91
C GLY A 14 -14.26 18.09 9.55
N LEU A 15 -13.29 18.68 8.85
CA LEU A 15 -12.73 18.15 7.61
C LEU A 15 -11.78 16.98 7.90
N THR A 16 -10.90 17.12 8.91
CA THR A 16 -10.00 16.05 9.37
C THR A 16 -10.77 14.80 9.78
N MET A 17 -11.87 14.94 10.54
CA MET A 17 -12.73 13.80 10.88
C MET A 17 -13.27 13.06 9.66
N LYS A 18 -13.74 13.79 8.64
CA LYS A 18 -14.28 13.17 7.41
C LYS A 18 -13.20 12.45 6.60
N ILE A 19 -11.99 12.98 6.57
CA ILE A 19 -10.85 12.36 5.89
C ILE A 19 -10.46 11.07 6.61
N HIS A 20 -10.48 11.04 7.94
CA HIS A 20 -10.21 9.83 8.72
C HIS A 20 -11.24 8.72 8.48
N ASP A 21 -12.53 9.04 8.52
CA ASP A 21 -13.60 8.06 8.28
C ASP A 21 -13.49 7.47 6.87
N TYR A 22 -13.27 8.34 5.87
CA TYR A 22 -13.08 7.90 4.49
C TYR A 22 -11.80 7.07 4.31
N ALA A 23 -10.69 7.46 4.93
CA ALA A 23 -9.45 6.68 4.89
C ALA A 23 -9.63 5.29 5.52
N MET A 24 -10.35 5.16 6.63
CA MET A 24 -10.63 3.86 7.24
C MET A 24 -11.45 2.94 6.33
N GLU A 25 -12.49 3.47 5.66
CA GLU A 25 -13.27 2.70 4.69
C GLU A 25 -12.39 2.20 3.52
N ARG A 26 -11.41 3.01 3.12
CA ARG A 26 -10.45 2.66 2.06
C ARG A 26 -9.50 1.56 2.48
N GLU A 27 -8.93 1.64 3.68
CA GLU A 27 -8.06 0.60 4.22
C GLU A 27 -8.79 -0.74 4.39
N GLU A 28 -10.03 -0.71 4.89
CA GLU A 28 -10.85 -1.91 5.01
C GLU A 28 -11.17 -2.53 3.64
N ALA A 29 -11.52 -1.70 2.65
CA ALA A 29 -11.76 -2.17 1.29
C ALA A 29 -10.50 -2.75 0.63
N ALA A 30 -9.33 -2.13 0.82
CA ALA A 30 -8.05 -2.61 0.30
C ALA A 30 -7.66 -3.95 0.93
N LYS A 31 -7.79 -4.06 2.26
CA LYS A 31 -7.60 -5.31 2.99
C LYS A 31 -8.46 -6.43 2.42
N GLU A 32 -9.78 -6.24 2.35
CA GLU A 32 -10.72 -7.25 1.83
C GLU A 32 -10.35 -7.65 0.39
N TYR A 33 -9.94 -6.67 -0.42
CA TYR A 33 -9.54 -6.93 -1.79
C TYR A 33 -8.28 -7.80 -1.87
N TYR A 34 -7.26 -7.52 -1.06
CA TYR A 34 -6.05 -8.35 -0.98
C TYR A 34 -6.32 -9.75 -0.41
N GLU A 35 -7.24 -9.90 0.53
CA GLU A 35 -7.69 -11.23 1.02
C GLU A 35 -8.30 -12.04 -0.14
N ILE A 36 -9.17 -11.44 -0.95
CA ILE A 36 -9.74 -12.08 -2.14
C ILE A 36 -8.65 -12.47 -3.15
N LEU A 37 -7.71 -11.57 -3.43
CA LEU A 37 -6.59 -11.85 -4.34
C LEU A 37 -5.72 -13.01 -3.83
N SER A 38 -5.46 -13.06 -2.52
CA SER A 38 -4.71 -14.13 -1.86
C SER A 38 -5.41 -15.48 -2.02
N GLU A 39 -6.71 -15.55 -1.76
CA GLU A 39 -7.50 -16.78 -1.94
C GLU A 39 -7.47 -17.27 -3.39
N CYS A 40 -7.63 -16.35 -4.35
CA CYS A 40 -7.66 -16.65 -5.78
C CYS A 40 -6.29 -16.97 -6.38
N ALA A 41 -5.19 -16.56 -5.74
CA ALA A 41 -3.84 -16.79 -6.24
C ALA A 41 -3.54 -18.28 -6.35
N LYS A 42 -2.97 -18.73 -7.48
CA LYS A 42 -2.50 -20.11 -7.64
C LYS A 42 -1.11 -20.33 -7.07
N SER A 43 -0.20 -19.38 -7.32
CA SER A 43 1.17 -19.42 -6.80
C SER A 43 1.17 -19.23 -5.28
N ALA A 44 1.95 -20.06 -4.59
CA ALA A 44 2.10 -19.95 -3.13
C ALA A 44 2.85 -18.69 -2.71
N GLY A 45 3.79 -18.20 -3.55
CA GLY A 45 4.50 -16.95 -3.32
C GLY A 45 3.58 -15.75 -3.45
N ILE A 46 2.84 -15.65 -4.56
CA ILE A 46 1.88 -14.55 -4.78
C ILE A 46 0.81 -14.52 -3.69
N ARG A 47 0.26 -15.68 -3.31
CA ARG A 47 -0.69 -15.80 -2.18
C ARG A 47 -0.14 -15.17 -0.90
N LYS A 48 1.11 -15.49 -0.55
CA LYS A 48 1.75 -14.94 0.66
C LYS A 48 1.96 -13.43 0.56
N ILE A 49 2.26 -12.91 -0.62
CA ILE A 49 2.43 -11.47 -0.82
C ILE A 49 1.10 -10.74 -0.61
N PHE A 50 0.01 -11.21 -1.22
CA PHE A 50 -1.31 -10.61 -1.01
C PHE A 50 -1.81 -10.74 0.43
N ALA A 51 -1.57 -11.88 1.09
CA ALA A 51 -1.87 -12.00 2.51
C ALA A 51 -1.10 -10.97 3.37
N ALA A 52 0.17 -10.74 3.04
CA ALA A 52 0.97 -9.75 3.76
C ALA A 52 0.52 -8.30 3.48
N LEU A 53 0.10 -7.98 2.25
CA LEU A 53 -0.51 -6.68 1.93
C LEU A 53 -1.80 -6.46 2.73
N ALA A 54 -2.69 -7.44 2.79
CA ALA A 54 -3.89 -7.36 3.63
C ALA A 54 -3.57 -7.12 5.12
N GLU A 55 -2.51 -7.74 5.64
CA GLU A 55 -2.04 -7.49 7.01
C GLU A 55 -1.51 -6.06 7.22
N GLU A 56 -0.84 -5.46 6.23
CA GLU A 56 -0.41 -4.05 6.31
C GLU A 56 -1.61 -3.10 6.26
N GLU A 57 -2.59 -3.31 5.39
CA GLU A 57 -3.81 -2.45 5.34
C GLU A 57 -4.62 -2.55 6.64
N GLN A 58 -4.66 -3.72 7.26
CA GLN A 58 -5.26 -3.86 8.60
C GLN A 58 -4.54 -3.00 9.65
N LYS A 59 -3.20 -2.89 9.58
CA LYS A 59 -2.42 -2.04 10.49
C LYS A 59 -2.66 -0.56 10.20
N HIS A 60 -2.79 -0.18 8.93
CA HIS A 60 -3.16 1.18 8.54
C HIS A 60 -4.54 1.57 9.08
N PHE A 61 -5.53 0.71 8.92
CA PHE A 61 -6.86 0.88 9.52
C PHE A 61 -6.77 1.07 11.03
N GLU A 62 -5.99 0.25 11.73
CA GLU A 62 -5.81 0.36 13.18
C GLU A 62 -5.10 1.67 13.59
N LEU A 63 -4.12 2.11 12.81
CA LEU A 63 -3.43 3.39 13.02
C LEU A 63 -4.40 4.57 12.91
N LEU A 64 -5.24 4.57 11.88
CA LEU A 64 -6.28 5.59 11.65
C LEU A 64 -7.37 5.54 12.72
N ARG A 65 -7.90 4.35 13.03
CA ARG A 65 -8.98 4.14 13.99
C ARG A 65 -8.62 4.58 15.39
N ASN A 66 -7.39 4.30 15.82
CA ASN A 66 -6.92 4.68 17.15
C ASN A 66 -6.47 6.14 17.20
N ALA A 67 -6.52 6.87 16.07
CA ALA A 67 -5.86 8.17 15.89
C ALA A 67 -4.41 8.14 16.45
N ALA A 68 -3.75 7.00 16.29
CA ALA A 68 -2.49 6.72 16.96
C ALA A 68 -1.35 7.46 16.24
N LYS A 69 -0.49 8.09 17.03
CA LYS A 69 0.72 8.72 16.52
C LYS A 69 1.79 7.66 16.33
N ILE A 70 2.50 7.72 15.21
CA ILE A 70 3.54 6.73 14.84
C ILE A 70 4.70 6.71 15.85
N GLU A 71 4.85 7.73 16.68
CA GLU A 71 5.88 7.82 17.73
C GLU A 71 5.93 6.60 18.68
N GLY A 72 4.89 5.75 18.73
CA GLY A 72 4.85 4.49 19.49
C GLY A 72 4.84 3.19 18.66
N MET A 73 4.81 3.26 17.32
CA MET A 73 4.72 2.09 16.44
C MET A 73 5.95 2.03 15.52
N GLN A 74 6.96 1.25 15.90
CA GLN A 74 8.10 0.95 15.02
C GLN A 74 8.48 -0.53 15.09
N LYS A 75 8.16 -1.23 14.00
CA LYS A 75 9.15 -2.02 13.25
C LYS A 75 8.81 -1.88 11.76
N LYS A 76 9.81 -1.49 10.96
CA LYS A 76 9.78 -1.65 9.51
C LYS A 76 9.50 -3.13 9.21
N THR A 77 8.35 -3.44 8.65
CA THR A 77 8.12 -4.70 7.95
C THR A 77 8.80 -4.57 6.59
N ASP A 78 9.84 -5.37 6.34
CA ASP A 78 10.49 -5.41 5.02
C ASP A 78 9.65 -6.27 4.05
N LEU A 79 8.44 -5.80 3.78
CA LEU A 79 7.49 -6.48 2.89
C LEU A 79 8.11 -6.69 1.49
N PHE A 80 8.87 -5.69 1.02
CA PHE A 80 9.54 -5.71 -0.27
C PHE A 80 10.60 -6.78 -0.39
N GLU A 81 11.56 -6.83 0.53
CA GLU A 81 12.63 -7.84 0.50
C GLU A 81 12.03 -9.25 0.62
N ASN A 82 10.96 -9.40 1.40
CA ASN A 82 10.25 -10.68 1.51
C ASN A 82 9.49 -11.04 0.23
N ALA A 83 8.85 -10.07 -0.44
CA ALA A 83 8.12 -10.30 -1.67
C ALA A 83 9.04 -10.74 -2.82
N GLU A 84 10.20 -10.10 -2.97
CA GLU A 84 11.20 -10.49 -3.98
C GLU A 84 11.64 -11.95 -3.78
N LYS A 85 12.00 -12.31 -2.54
CA LYS A 85 12.39 -13.68 -2.19
C LYS A 85 11.29 -14.69 -2.52
N LEU A 86 10.02 -14.33 -2.26
CA LEU A 86 8.86 -15.17 -2.55
C LEU A 86 8.63 -15.34 -4.06
N LEU A 87 8.75 -14.28 -4.85
CA LEU A 87 8.61 -14.34 -6.32
C LEU A 87 9.71 -15.21 -6.94
N VAL A 88 10.97 -15.01 -6.54
CA VAL A 88 12.10 -15.84 -7.00
C VAL A 88 11.92 -17.31 -6.63
N ALA A 89 11.41 -17.60 -5.43
CA ALA A 89 11.11 -18.96 -5.02
C ALA A 89 10.00 -19.59 -5.87
N SER A 90 8.94 -18.83 -6.19
CA SER A 90 7.84 -19.32 -7.04
C SER A 90 8.26 -19.62 -8.47
N VAL A 91 9.19 -18.85 -9.04
CA VAL A 91 9.82 -19.20 -10.33
C VAL A 91 10.55 -20.55 -10.22
N LYS A 92 11.42 -20.70 -9.22
CA LYS A 92 12.24 -21.91 -9.04
C LYS A 92 11.37 -23.16 -8.85
N ASN A 93 10.24 -23.00 -8.18
CA ASN A 93 9.28 -24.07 -7.93
C ASN A 93 8.35 -24.33 -9.13
N LYS A 94 8.45 -23.55 -10.21
CA LYS A 94 7.57 -23.61 -11.39
C LYS A 94 6.09 -23.50 -11.01
N ASP A 95 5.80 -22.58 -10.07
CA ASP A 95 4.43 -22.26 -9.70
C ASP A 95 3.62 -21.85 -10.94
N GLU A 96 2.33 -22.19 -10.97
CA GLU A 96 1.44 -21.71 -12.00
C GLU A 96 1.06 -20.25 -11.71
N PHE A 97 1.42 -19.34 -12.61
CA PHE A 97 1.00 -17.95 -12.58
C PHE A 97 -0.18 -17.77 -13.53
N LEU A 98 -1.36 -17.49 -12.98
CA LEU A 98 -2.55 -17.28 -13.78
C LEU A 98 -2.54 -15.84 -14.28
N CYS A 99 -2.21 -15.64 -15.56
CA CYS A 99 -2.25 -14.32 -16.20
C CYS A 99 -3.26 -14.35 -17.34
N ASN A 100 -4.54 -14.17 -17.01
CA ASN A 100 -5.59 -13.92 -18.00
C ASN A 100 -6.08 -12.46 -17.86
N SER A 101 -6.93 -12.01 -18.78
CA SER A 101 -7.43 -10.63 -18.79
C SER A 101 -8.17 -10.25 -17.50
N GLU A 102 -8.82 -11.19 -16.83
CA GLU A 102 -9.57 -10.92 -15.60
C GLU A 102 -8.64 -10.78 -14.40
N THR A 103 -7.61 -11.64 -14.30
CA THR A 103 -6.59 -11.51 -13.25
C THR A 103 -5.77 -10.24 -13.42
N LEU A 104 -5.43 -9.86 -14.65
CA LEU A 104 -4.71 -8.60 -14.91
C LEU A 104 -5.54 -7.39 -14.48
N LYS A 105 -6.83 -7.32 -14.87
CA LYS A 105 -7.73 -6.25 -14.42
C LYS A 105 -7.86 -6.20 -12.90
N ALA A 106 -7.84 -7.35 -12.23
CA ALA A 106 -7.89 -7.40 -10.78
C ALA A 106 -6.63 -6.79 -10.15
N TYR A 107 -5.45 -7.06 -10.71
CA TYR A 107 -4.21 -6.45 -10.24
C TYR A 107 -4.14 -4.95 -10.55
N GLU A 108 -4.58 -4.53 -11.74
CA GLU A 108 -4.69 -3.11 -12.11
C GLU A 108 -5.63 -2.35 -11.17
N LYS A 109 -6.74 -2.98 -10.76
CA LYS A 109 -7.64 -2.41 -9.75
C LYS A 109 -6.95 -2.24 -8.39
N ALA A 110 -6.11 -3.18 -7.96
CA ALA A 110 -5.33 -3.01 -6.73
C ALA A 110 -4.41 -1.78 -6.84
N VAL A 111 -3.70 -1.62 -7.97
CA VAL A 111 -2.85 -0.42 -8.23
C VAL A 111 -3.66 0.87 -8.19
N GLU A 112 -4.88 0.88 -8.74
CA GLU A 112 -5.78 2.04 -8.67
C GLU A 112 -6.19 2.33 -7.22
N MET A 113 -6.50 1.30 -6.43
CA MET A 113 -6.89 1.46 -5.03
C MET A 113 -5.76 2.10 -4.21
N GLU A 114 -4.52 1.65 -4.41
CA GLU A 114 -3.34 2.25 -3.78
C GLU A 114 -3.15 3.71 -4.19
N HIS A 115 -3.27 3.99 -5.49
CA HIS A 115 -3.13 5.34 -6.02
C HIS A 115 -4.16 6.32 -5.45
N GLU A 116 -5.39 5.87 -5.22
CA GLU A 116 -6.41 6.66 -4.52
C GLU A 116 -6.04 6.90 -3.06
N SER A 117 -5.58 5.88 -2.33
CA SER A 117 -5.13 6.03 -0.93
C SER A 117 -3.96 7.01 -0.81
N ILE A 118 -2.95 6.93 -1.70
CA ILE A 118 -1.84 7.90 -1.78
C ILE A 118 -2.38 9.33 -1.88
N ARG A 119 -3.31 9.59 -2.81
CA ARG A 119 -3.87 10.94 -3.01
C ARG A 119 -4.59 11.44 -1.76
N ILE A 120 -5.33 10.58 -1.08
CA ILE A 120 -6.04 10.94 0.16
C ILE A 120 -5.04 11.37 1.21
N TYR A 121 -3.98 10.59 1.44
CA TYR A 121 -2.98 10.90 2.44
C TYR A 121 -2.13 12.12 2.11
N GLU A 122 -1.76 12.32 0.84
CA GLU A 122 -1.07 13.54 0.41
C GLU A 122 -1.92 14.80 0.61
N ASN A 123 -3.22 14.73 0.32
CA ASN A 123 -4.16 15.83 0.58
C ASN A 123 -4.31 16.07 2.09
N ALA A 124 -4.49 15.01 2.88
CA ALA A 124 -4.60 15.10 4.34
C ALA A 124 -3.35 15.73 4.98
N PHE A 125 -2.16 15.33 4.50
CA PHE A 125 -0.88 15.90 4.89
C PHE A 125 -0.79 17.41 4.60
N ALA A 126 -1.31 17.85 3.45
CA ALA A 126 -1.29 19.25 3.03
C ALA A 126 -2.28 20.12 3.84
N GLU A 127 -3.41 19.55 4.28
CA GLU A 127 -4.49 20.28 4.95
C GLU A 127 -4.33 20.39 6.48
N THR A 128 -3.69 19.39 7.12
CA THR A 128 -3.46 19.42 8.57
C THR A 128 -2.34 20.37 8.97
N ASP A 129 -2.44 20.96 10.16
CA ASP A 129 -1.38 21.76 10.80
C ASP A 129 -0.74 21.01 12.00
N ASP A 130 -1.31 19.88 12.44
CA ASP A 130 -0.76 19.10 13.55
C ASP A 130 0.48 18.32 13.07
N PRO A 131 1.68 18.54 13.65
CA PRO A 131 2.90 17.88 13.21
C PRO A 131 2.86 16.35 13.31
N ALA A 132 2.12 15.79 14.26
CA ALA A 132 2.01 14.36 14.41
C ALA A 132 1.06 13.75 13.39
N GLU A 133 -0.07 14.41 13.09
CA GLU A 133 -0.94 14.00 11.97
C GLU A 133 -0.19 14.06 10.64
N LYS A 134 0.63 15.12 10.41
CA LYS A 134 1.50 15.18 9.24
C LYS A 134 2.44 13.98 9.14
N ASN A 135 3.08 13.61 10.24
CA ASN A 135 3.96 12.43 10.25
C ASN A 135 3.18 11.15 9.94
N THR A 136 1.96 11.01 10.49
CA THR A 136 1.09 9.87 10.21
C THR A 136 0.69 9.78 8.74
N PHE A 137 0.17 10.86 8.15
CA PHE A 137 -0.24 10.85 6.74
C PHE A 137 0.93 10.71 5.78
N ARG A 138 2.09 11.32 6.08
CA ARG A 138 3.31 11.12 5.31
C ARG A 138 3.70 9.65 5.28
N PHE A 139 3.72 9.01 6.45
CA PHE A 139 4.07 7.59 6.54
C PHE A 139 3.09 6.71 5.78
N LEU A 140 1.79 6.92 5.92
CA LEU A 140 0.76 6.15 5.21
C LEU A 140 0.93 6.30 3.69
N ALA A 141 1.07 7.54 3.19
CA ALA A 141 1.38 7.78 1.78
C ALA A 141 2.63 7.03 1.30
N ASP A 142 3.70 7.03 2.10
CA ASP A 142 4.94 6.33 1.77
C ASP A 142 4.80 4.79 1.79
N GLN A 143 3.85 4.24 2.57
CA GLN A 143 3.50 2.81 2.54
C GLN A 143 2.69 2.47 1.29
N GLU A 144 1.69 3.28 0.94
CA GLU A 144 0.86 2.99 -0.25
C GLU A 144 1.63 3.15 -1.55
N ILE A 145 2.58 4.10 -1.63
CA ILE A 145 3.53 4.19 -2.76
C ILE A 145 4.31 2.88 -2.90
N ARG A 146 4.70 2.30 -1.76
CA ARG A 146 5.37 1.01 -1.69
C ARG A 146 4.42 -0.11 -2.13
N HIS A 147 3.22 -0.22 -1.60
CA HIS A 147 2.25 -1.25 -2.03
C HIS A 147 1.93 -1.17 -3.53
N LYS A 148 1.71 0.04 -4.05
CA LYS A 148 1.52 0.30 -5.48
C LYS A 148 2.68 -0.22 -6.32
N SER A 149 3.91 0.12 -5.95
CA SER A 149 5.12 -0.30 -6.68
C SER A 149 5.28 -1.82 -6.65
N LEU A 150 4.97 -2.46 -5.53
CA LEU A 150 4.98 -3.91 -5.43
C LEU A 150 3.94 -4.55 -6.36
N MET A 151 2.73 -4.00 -6.43
CA MET A 151 1.70 -4.50 -7.35
C MET A 151 2.08 -4.33 -8.82
N GLU A 152 2.65 -3.19 -9.21
CA GLU A 152 3.16 -2.97 -10.57
C GLU A 152 4.24 -4.00 -10.93
N ASN A 153 5.15 -4.29 -9.99
CA ASN A 153 6.18 -5.31 -10.17
C ASN A 153 5.59 -6.72 -10.32
N ILE A 154 4.53 -7.05 -9.56
CA ILE A 154 3.81 -8.34 -9.72
C ILE A 154 3.17 -8.42 -11.10
N ILE A 155 2.53 -7.35 -11.58
CA ILE A 155 1.93 -7.29 -12.92
C ILE A 155 3.00 -7.53 -13.99
N ASP A 156 4.14 -6.84 -13.91
CA ASP A 156 5.23 -7.04 -14.86
C ASP A 156 5.78 -8.47 -14.80
N PHE A 157 5.94 -9.02 -13.59
CA PHE A 157 6.40 -10.39 -13.38
C PHE A 157 5.45 -11.42 -14.02
N VAL A 158 4.14 -11.33 -13.79
CA VAL A 158 3.18 -12.33 -14.30
C VAL A 158 2.90 -12.19 -15.79
N THR A 159 3.09 -11.00 -16.35
CA THR A 159 2.90 -10.75 -17.79
C THR A 159 4.14 -11.08 -18.62
N LYS A 160 5.34 -11.04 -18.04
CA LYS A 160 6.62 -11.29 -18.74
C LYS A 160 7.58 -12.20 -17.93
N PRO A 161 7.16 -13.41 -17.51
CA PRO A 161 7.96 -14.23 -16.60
C PRO A 161 9.36 -14.59 -17.15
N ASP A 162 9.51 -14.80 -18.47
CA ASP A 162 10.79 -15.18 -19.08
C ASP A 162 11.87 -14.08 -19.01
N ARG A 163 11.48 -12.79 -18.96
CA ARG A 163 12.46 -11.69 -18.83
C ARG A 163 12.99 -11.58 -17.41
N THR A 164 12.17 -11.92 -16.43
CA THR A 164 12.42 -11.67 -15.01
C THR A 164 13.42 -12.63 -14.36
N VAL A 165 13.64 -13.80 -14.99
CA VAL A 165 14.54 -14.85 -14.48
C VAL A 165 15.93 -14.77 -15.12
N GLU A 166 15.98 -14.41 -16.41
CA GLU A 166 17.25 -14.25 -17.15
C GLU A 166 17.88 -12.87 -16.93
N HIS A 167 17.05 -11.83 -16.75
CA HIS A 167 17.48 -10.51 -16.35
C HIS A 167 17.08 -10.32 -14.89
N ALA A 168 18.04 -10.34 -13.96
CA ALA A 168 17.89 -9.80 -12.62
C ALA A 168 17.66 -8.27 -12.66
N GLU A 169 16.76 -7.80 -13.53
CA GLU A 169 16.34 -6.41 -13.65
C GLU A 169 15.34 -6.00 -12.56
N PHE A 170 14.92 -6.94 -11.70
CA PHE A 170 14.45 -6.59 -10.34
C PHE A 170 15.55 -5.86 -9.52
N ALA A 171 16.82 -5.93 -9.92
CA ALA A 171 17.97 -5.34 -9.21
C ALA A 171 18.61 -4.12 -9.90
N ARG A 172 17.96 -3.47 -10.88
CA ARG A 172 18.36 -2.11 -11.29
C ARG A 172 17.55 -1.08 -10.52
N PHE A 173 17.76 -1.06 -9.21
CA PHE A 173 17.61 0.17 -8.45
C PHE A 173 18.74 1.09 -8.91
N GLU A 174 18.40 2.05 -9.76
CA GLU A 174 19.28 3.19 -9.99
C GLU A 174 19.53 3.85 -8.64
N THR A 175 20.71 3.57 -8.09
CA THR A 175 21.39 4.47 -7.16
C THR A 175 21.91 5.59 -8.05
N GLU A 176 21.05 6.58 -8.32
CA GLU A 176 21.56 7.88 -8.76
C GLU A 176 21.90 8.68 -7.51
N ASP A 177 23.21 8.91 -7.37
CA ASP A 177 23.86 9.81 -6.41
C ASP A 177 23.37 11.27 -6.53
#